data_AF-A0A7V5PDC0-F1
#
_entry.id   AF-A0A7V5PDC0-F1
#
_cell.length_a   1.000
_cell.length_b   1.000
_cell.length_c   1.000
_cell.angle_alpha   90.00
_cell.angle_beta   90.00
_cell.angle_gamma   90.00
#
_symmetry.space_group_name_H-M   'P 1'
#
loop_
_entity.id
_entity.type
_entity.pdbx_description
1 polymer ?
#
loop_
_entity_poly.entity_id
_entity_poly.type
_entity_poly.pdbx_seq_one_letter_code
_entity_poly.pdbx_strand_id
1 'polypeptide(L)'
;MKKTSRKNSYIMKTSLLFSLGLILLLSFSCEKKPVSVNTDPKPIAVTEKSMKVISAGNRFGFEIFQEILKDEDPDKNLMISPLSIEMALSMTYNGAGGDTKKAFEDVLHTDELSSADINQSMYDLREALTTVDPRITMEIANSIWYRNTFHVEDAFLDINRNYYDAEVKGLDFSNPASINIINGWVDDKTHHKIPEIIDDIDPMTIMFLINAVYFNGTWKYRFDKENTRPMEFYVTPDKTIQADMMYQKGD
;
A
#
# COMPACT_ATOMS: atom_id res chain seq x y z
N MET A 1 0.28 -19.70 106.78
CA MET A 1 -0.73 -20.13 107.76
C MET A 1 -2.08 -20.24 107.04
N LYS A 2 -2.70 -21.43 107.01
CA LYS A 2 -4.11 -21.76 106.65
C LYS A 2 -4.61 -21.38 105.22
N LYS A 3 -4.85 -22.36 104.35
CA LYS A 3 -6.10 -23.16 104.13
C LYS A 3 -7.09 -22.52 103.14
N THR A 4 -7.20 -23.15 101.97
CA THR A 4 -8.42 -23.66 101.29
C THR A 4 -9.80 -23.10 101.64
N SER A 5 -10.64 -22.92 100.59
CA SER A 5 -12.09 -23.21 100.48
C SER A 5 -12.70 -22.29 99.38
N ARG A 6 -13.65 -22.58 98.49
CA ARG A 6 -14.51 -23.72 98.08
C ARG A 6 -15.23 -23.28 96.78
N LYS A 7 -15.29 -24.14 95.76
CA LYS A 7 -16.49 -24.81 95.19
C LYS A 7 -17.53 -23.98 94.40
N ASN A 8 -17.75 -24.48 93.16
CA ASN A 8 -19.03 -24.88 92.53
C ASN A 8 -20.00 -23.77 92.09
N SER A 9 -20.79 -23.86 91.01
CA SER A 9 -21.02 -24.87 89.96
C SER A 9 -22.13 -24.35 89.01
N TYR A 10 -22.24 -24.99 87.84
CA TYR A 10 -23.46 -25.29 87.04
C TYR A 10 -23.79 -24.51 85.75
N ILE A 11 -23.80 -25.30 84.65
CA ILE A 11 -24.87 -25.54 83.65
C ILE A 11 -25.16 -24.40 82.65
N MET A 12 -24.82 -24.50 81.36
CA MET A 12 -25.35 -25.31 80.23
C MET A 12 -26.55 -24.69 79.49
N LYS A 13 -26.50 -24.75 78.15
CA LYS A 13 -27.52 -24.44 77.10
C LYS A 13 -27.52 -22.97 76.64
N THR A 14 -27.52 -22.57 75.36
CA THR A 14 -28.12 -23.16 74.15
C THR A 14 -27.63 -22.41 72.88
N SER A 15 -27.72 -23.10 71.73
CA SER A 15 -27.47 -22.76 70.31
C SER A 15 -27.58 -21.32 69.81
N LEU A 16 -26.74 -20.95 68.81
CA LEU A 16 -27.19 -20.55 67.46
C LEU A 16 -26.02 -20.53 66.44
N LEU A 17 -26.31 -21.00 65.22
CA LEU A 17 -25.41 -21.14 64.06
C LEU A 17 -24.87 -19.81 63.52
N PHE A 18 -23.66 -19.79 62.93
CA PHE A 18 -23.39 -19.04 61.69
C PHE A 18 -22.12 -19.53 60.94
N SER A 19 -22.31 -19.85 59.65
CA SER A 19 -21.36 -19.85 58.52
C SER A 19 -20.13 -20.78 58.52
N LEU A 20 -20.37 -21.99 57.99
CA LEU A 20 -19.44 -22.80 57.21
C LEU A 20 -19.32 -22.23 55.80
N GLY A 21 -18.11 -22.17 55.21
CA GLY A 21 -17.95 -21.98 53.76
C GLY A 21 -16.77 -21.11 53.35
N LEU A 22 -15.55 -21.52 53.69
CA LEU A 22 -14.31 -20.91 53.22
C LEU A 22 -13.69 -21.80 52.12
N ILE A 23 -13.48 -21.20 50.94
CA ILE A 23 -12.57 -21.57 49.85
C ILE A 23 -12.92 -22.81 49.01
N LEU A 24 -13.47 -22.55 47.81
CA LEU A 24 -13.04 -23.21 46.58
C LEU A 24 -13.33 -22.29 45.37
N LEU A 25 -12.56 -21.20 45.21
CA LEU A 25 -12.51 -20.47 43.95
C LEU A 25 -11.48 -21.16 43.05
N LEU A 26 -11.96 -22.15 42.30
CA LEU A 26 -11.22 -22.70 41.17
C LEU A 26 -11.06 -21.60 40.12
N SER A 27 -9.82 -21.16 39.94
CA SER A 27 -9.38 -20.29 38.86
C SER A 27 -9.59 -21.00 37.52
N PHE A 28 -10.73 -20.76 36.88
CA PHE A 28 -10.88 -20.95 35.44
C PHE A 28 -10.11 -19.83 34.74
N SER A 29 -8.80 -20.03 34.58
CA SER A 29 -8.02 -19.28 33.61
C SER A 29 -8.44 -19.79 32.22
N CYS A 30 -9.34 -19.07 31.56
CA CYS A 30 -9.60 -19.27 30.14
C CYS A 30 -8.34 -18.87 29.38
N GLU A 31 -7.50 -19.85 29.08
CA GLU A 31 -6.42 -19.69 28.10
C GLU A 31 -7.08 -19.53 26.72
N LYS A 32 -7.34 -18.28 26.32
CA LYS A 32 -7.72 -17.97 24.94
C LYS A 32 -6.52 -18.36 24.08
N LYS A 33 -6.58 -19.56 23.47
CA LYS A 33 -5.69 -19.89 22.36
C LYS A 33 -5.76 -18.70 21.39
N PRO A 34 -4.63 -18.11 20.98
CA PRO A 34 -4.66 -17.04 20.01
C PRO A 34 -5.41 -17.59 18.81
N VAL A 35 -6.52 -16.95 18.46
CA VAL A 35 -7.21 -17.22 17.20
C VAL A 35 -6.15 -16.95 16.14
N SER A 36 -5.64 -18.00 15.49
CA SER A 36 -4.77 -17.85 14.35
C SER A 36 -5.61 -17.22 13.26
N VAL A 37 -5.57 -15.89 13.17
CA VAL A 37 -6.15 -15.17 12.05
C VAL A 37 -5.40 -15.69 10.82
N ASN A 38 -6.11 -16.35 9.91
CA ASN A 38 -5.52 -16.75 8.65
C ASN A 38 -5.11 -15.46 7.91
N THR A 39 -3.80 -15.25 7.78
CA THR A 39 -3.22 -14.09 7.09
C THR A 39 -2.91 -14.38 5.63
N ASP A 40 -3.33 -15.52 5.07
CA ASP A 40 -3.16 -15.77 3.65
C ASP A 40 -3.98 -14.75 2.84
N PRO A 41 -3.38 -14.12 1.82
CA PRO A 41 -4.08 -13.15 1.00
C PRO A 41 -5.28 -13.82 0.34
N LYS A 42 -6.42 -13.15 0.38
CA LYS A 42 -7.62 -13.64 -0.30
C LYS A 42 -7.45 -13.46 -1.80
N PRO A 43 -7.93 -14.40 -2.63
CA PRO A 43 -7.95 -14.18 -4.07
C PRO A 43 -8.72 -12.89 -4.41
N ILE A 44 -8.13 -12.07 -5.28
CA ILE A 44 -8.80 -10.88 -5.80
C ILE A 44 -9.88 -11.35 -6.78
N ALA A 45 -11.14 -11.05 -6.50
CA ALA A 45 -12.23 -11.31 -7.42
C ALA A 45 -12.21 -10.26 -8.53
N VAL A 46 -12.10 -10.72 -9.78
CA VAL A 46 -11.97 -9.85 -10.97
C VAL A 46 -13.12 -10.14 -11.93
N THR A 47 -13.70 -9.08 -12.49
CA THR A 47 -14.73 -9.22 -13.53
C THR A 47 -14.08 -9.56 -14.87
N GLU A 48 -14.86 -10.05 -15.84
CA GLU A 48 -14.36 -10.30 -17.21
C GLU A 48 -13.76 -9.02 -17.83
N LYS A 49 -14.39 -7.87 -17.60
CA LYS A 49 -13.91 -6.58 -18.10
C LYS A 49 -12.61 -6.16 -17.41
N SER A 50 -12.53 -6.32 -16.09
CA SER A 50 -11.29 -6.08 -15.33
C SER A 50 -10.16 -6.98 -15.81
N MET A 51 -10.45 -8.23 -16.17
CA MET A 51 -9.46 -9.14 -16.74
C MET A 51 -8.93 -8.66 -18.10
N LYS A 52 -9.79 -8.08 -18.95
CA LYS A 52 -9.34 -7.46 -20.21
C LYS A 52 -8.42 -6.27 -19.95
N VAL A 53 -8.80 -5.37 -19.03
CA VAL A 53 -7.97 -4.23 -18.62
C VAL A 53 -6.62 -4.70 -18.07
N ILE A 54 -6.60 -5.68 -17.16
CA ILE A 54 -5.35 -6.21 -16.58
C ILE A 54 -4.47 -6.85 -17.67
N SER A 55 -5.07 -7.57 -18.62
CA SER A 55 -4.32 -8.18 -19.72
C SER A 55 -3.72 -7.12 -20.65
N ALA A 56 -4.47 -6.06 -20.93
CA ALA A 56 -4.02 -4.89 -21.68
C ALA A 56 -2.89 -4.14 -20.96
N GLY A 57 -3.05 -3.87 -19.66
CA GLY A 57 -2.04 -3.23 -18.81
C GLY A 57 -0.74 -4.06 -18.69
N ASN A 58 -0.84 -5.39 -18.60
CA ASN A 58 0.34 -6.27 -18.64
C ASN A 58 1.08 -6.17 -19.98
N ARG A 59 0.33 -6.14 -21.10
CA ARG A 59 0.92 -5.97 -22.44
C ARG A 59 1.61 -4.62 -22.55
N PHE A 60 0.91 -3.54 -22.20
CA PHE A 60 1.47 -2.20 -22.12
C PHE A 60 2.74 -2.17 -21.26
N GLY A 61 2.74 -2.86 -20.11
CA GLY A 61 3.89 -2.91 -19.21
C GLY A 61 5.13 -3.56 -19.80
N PHE A 62 5.00 -4.61 -20.60
CA PHE A 62 6.14 -5.17 -21.34
C PHE A 62 6.60 -4.24 -22.46
N GLU A 63 5.67 -3.64 -23.20
CA GLU A 63 5.99 -2.75 -24.32
C GLU A 63 6.71 -1.47 -23.83
N ILE A 64 6.22 -0.81 -22.78
CA ILE A 64 6.86 0.39 -22.22
C ILE A 64 8.21 0.07 -21.59
N PHE A 65 8.36 -1.09 -20.94
CA PHE A 65 9.66 -1.53 -20.42
C PHE A 65 10.67 -1.73 -21.55
N GLN A 66 10.27 -2.36 -22.65
CA GLN A 66 11.12 -2.52 -23.84
C GLN A 66 11.45 -1.18 -24.50
N GLU A 67 10.52 -0.24 -24.52
CA GLU A 67 10.76 1.09 -25.09
C GLU A 67 11.79 1.85 -24.27
N ILE A 68 11.63 1.92 -22.95
CA ILE A 68 12.57 2.58 -22.04
C ILE A 68 13.97 1.97 -22.16
N LEU A 69 14.07 0.64 -22.25
CA LEU A 69 15.36 -0.06 -22.39
C LEU A 69 16.17 0.35 -23.64
N LYS A 70 15.55 0.93 -24.67
CA LYS A 70 16.29 1.35 -25.88
C LYS A 70 17.18 2.56 -25.63
N ASP A 71 16.78 3.42 -24.70
CA ASP A 71 17.46 4.69 -24.40
C ASP A 71 18.23 4.65 -23.08
N GLU A 72 18.03 3.61 -22.27
CA GLU A 72 18.72 3.42 -21.00
C GLU A 72 20.12 2.81 -21.16
N ASP A 73 20.99 3.18 -20.21
CA ASP A 73 22.33 2.62 -20.12
C ASP A 73 22.26 1.14 -19.70
N PRO A 74 22.75 0.19 -20.53
CA PRO A 74 22.67 -1.23 -20.22
C PRO A 74 23.45 -1.64 -18.96
N ASP A 75 24.36 -0.79 -18.47
CA ASP A 75 25.14 -1.04 -17.26
C ASP A 75 24.45 -0.51 -15.98
N LYS A 76 23.25 0.07 -16.09
CA LYS A 76 22.46 0.59 -14.96
C LYS A 76 21.27 -0.29 -14.63
N ASN A 77 20.83 -0.21 -13.37
CA ASN A 77 19.58 -0.82 -12.94
C ASN A 77 18.40 -0.01 -13.47
N LEU A 78 17.40 -0.70 -14.03
CA LEU A 78 16.11 -0.14 -14.40
C LEU A 78 15.02 -0.75 -13.54
N MET A 79 14.19 0.10 -12.94
CA MET A 79 12.97 -0.29 -12.24
C MET A 79 11.86 0.67 -12.61
N ILE A 80 10.71 0.11 -13.01
CA ILE A 80 9.50 0.87 -13.29
C ILE A 80 8.30 0.21 -12.62
N SER A 81 7.25 0.98 -12.40
CA SER A 81 5.92 0.46 -12.09
C SER A 81 5.02 0.73 -13.30
N PRO A 82 4.80 -0.26 -14.19
CA PRO A 82 3.92 -0.05 -15.34
C PRO A 82 2.49 0.34 -14.93
N LEU A 83 1.99 -0.23 -13.83
CA LEU A 83 0.69 0.10 -13.28
C LEU A 83 0.58 1.58 -12.88
N SER A 84 1.64 2.13 -12.29
CA SER A 84 1.72 3.55 -11.93
C SER A 84 1.56 4.45 -13.17
N ILE A 85 2.30 4.13 -14.22
CA ILE A 85 2.26 4.85 -15.51
C ILE A 85 0.87 4.70 -16.14
N GLU A 86 0.32 3.49 -16.18
CA GLU A 86 -1.01 3.20 -16.70
C GLU A 86 -2.10 3.99 -15.96
N MET A 87 -2.03 4.08 -14.63
CA MET A 87 -2.98 4.87 -13.84
C MET A 87 -2.88 6.37 -14.16
N ALA A 88 -1.68 6.93 -14.26
CA ALA A 88 -1.49 8.33 -14.63
C ALA A 88 -2.01 8.65 -16.05
N LEU A 89 -1.76 7.75 -17.01
CA LEU A 89 -2.28 7.87 -18.37
C LEU A 89 -3.81 7.70 -18.40
N SER A 90 -4.37 6.78 -17.61
CA SER A 90 -5.81 6.56 -17.53
C SER A 90 -6.55 7.75 -16.88
N MET A 91 -5.94 8.39 -15.88
CA MET A 91 -6.45 9.68 -15.36
C MET A 91 -6.53 10.72 -16.47
N THR A 92 -5.46 10.84 -17.28
CA THR A 92 -5.38 11.80 -18.39
C THR A 92 -6.38 11.48 -19.50
N TYR A 93 -6.54 10.20 -19.83
CA TYR A 93 -7.46 9.69 -20.86
C TYR A 93 -8.91 10.17 -20.65
N ASN A 94 -9.34 10.36 -19.40
CA ASN A 94 -10.68 10.85 -19.08
C ASN A 94 -10.97 12.28 -19.57
N GLY A 95 -9.93 13.07 -19.89
CA GLY A 95 -10.05 14.39 -20.50
C GLY A 95 -9.79 14.38 -22.02
N ALA A 96 -9.43 13.24 -22.60
CA ALA A 96 -9.05 13.15 -24.01
C ALA A 96 -10.27 13.01 -24.93
N GLY A 97 -10.17 13.58 -26.14
CA GLY A 97 -11.15 13.43 -27.21
C GLY A 97 -10.47 13.27 -28.58
N GLY A 98 -11.23 12.83 -29.58
CA GLY A 98 -10.74 12.67 -30.97
C GLY A 98 -9.50 11.80 -31.08
N ASP A 99 -8.55 12.23 -31.91
CA ASP A 99 -7.31 11.49 -32.19
C ASP A 99 -6.44 11.28 -30.92
N THR A 100 -6.45 12.24 -29.99
CA THR A 100 -5.75 12.09 -28.71
C THR A 100 -6.30 10.93 -27.90
N LYS A 101 -7.63 10.81 -27.83
CA LYS A 101 -8.28 9.70 -27.14
C LYS A 101 -7.93 8.36 -27.80
N LYS A 102 -7.93 8.31 -29.12
CA LYS A 102 -7.58 7.11 -29.88
C LYS A 102 -6.12 6.69 -29.64
N ALA A 103 -5.19 7.63 -29.57
CA ALA A 103 -3.79 7.34 -29.25
C ALA A 103 -3.63 6.71 -27.86
N PHE A 104 -4.37 7.17 -26.85
CA PHE A 104 -4.40 6.52 -25.54
C PHE A 104 -4.96 5.10 -25.61
N GLU A 105 -6.07 4.88 -26.32
CA GLU A 105 -6.68 3.56 -26.50
C GLU A 105 -5.73 2.59 -27.19
N ASP A 106 -4.99 3.06 -28.19
CA ASP A 106 -4.03 2.24 -28.93
C ASP A 106 -2.81 1.87 -28.07
N VAL A 107 -2.25 2.82 -27.30
CA VAL A 107 -1.08 2.56 -26.43
C VAL A 107 -1.45 1.69 -25.23
N LEU A 108 -2.63 1.91 -24.63
CA LEU A 108 -3.09 1.17 -23.46
C LEU A 108 -3.79 -0.14 -23.84
N HIS A 109 -4.01 -0.42 -25.13
CA HIS A 109 -4.75 -1.59 -25.64
C HIS A 109 -6.17 -1.68 -25.09
N THR A 110 -6.90 -0.55 -25.07
CA THR A 110 -8.24 -0.42 -24.49
C THR A 110 -9.34 -0.05 -25.50
N ASP A 111 -9.09 -0.20 -26.80
CA ASP A 111 -10.02 0.19 -27.87
C ASP A 111 -11.38 -0.54 -27.86
N GLU A 112 -11.44 -1.73 -27.27
CA GLU A 112 -12.69 -2.49 -27.09
C GLU A 112 -13.44 -2.19 -25.77
N LEU A 113 -12.93 -1.26 -24.96
CA LEU A 113 -13.41 -0.99 -23.60
C LEU A 113 -14.00 0.42 -23.50
N SER A 114 -15.07 0.56 -22.73
CA SER A 114 -15.61 1.89 -22.42
C SER A 114 -14.75 2.59 -21.35
N SER A 115 -14.72 3.93 -21.37
CA SER A 115 -14.02 4.69 -20.33
C SER A 115 -14.53 4.36 -18.92
N ALA A 116 -15.83 4.05 -18.77
CA ALA A 116 -16.39 3.59 -17.49
C ALA A 116 -15.84 2.23 -17.05
N ASP A 117 -15.63 1.30 -17.99
CA ASP A 117 -15.05 -0.02 -17.68
C ASP A 117 -13.59 0.09 -17.26
N ILE A 118 -12.82 0.98 -17.92
CA ILE A 118 -11.42 1.26 -17.57
C ILE A 118 -11.36 1.87 -16.16
N ASN A 119 -12.14 2.93 -15.91
CA ASN A 119 -12.15 3.63 -14.62
C ASN A 119 -12.56 2.70 -13.47
N GLN A 120 -13.63 1.91 -13.66
CA GLN A 120 -14.06 0.95 -12.64
C GLN A 120 -12.99 -0.12 -12.38
N SER A 121 -12.34 -0.62 -13.44
CA SER A 121 -11.28 -1.61 -13.28
C SER A 121 -10.06 -1.06 -12.55
N MET A 122 -9.69 0.20 -12.81
CA MET A 122 -8.60 0.86 -12.08
C MET A 122 -8.94 1.09 -10.62
N TYR A 123 -10.17 1.48 -10.32
CA TYR A 123 -10.68 1.57 -8.96
C TYR A 123 -10.60 0.22 -8.25
N ASP A 124 -11.20 -0.83 -8.83
CA ASP A 124 -11.25 -2.17 -8.24
C ASP A 124 -9.85 -2.73 -8.00
N LEU A 125 -8.94 -2.52 -8.96
CA LEU A 125 -7.56 -2.98 -8.86
C LEU A 125 -6.80 -2.24 -7.76
N ARG A 126 -6.94 -0.91 -7.66
CA ARG A 126 -6.33 -0.14 -6.57
C ARG A 126 -6.82 -0.63 -5.22
N GLU A 127 -8.13 -0.71 -5.02
CA GLU A 127 -8.74 -1.14 -3.74
C GLU A 127 -8.30 -2.56 -3.38
N ALA A 128 -8.24 -3.47 -4.35
CA ALA A 128 -7.79 -4.82 -4.11
C ALA A 128 -6.30 -4.86 -3.71
N LEU A 129 -5.43 -4.19 -4.45
CA LEU A 129 -3.98 -4.24 -4.22
C LEU A 129 -3.58 -3.62 -2.88
N THR A 130 -4.23 -2.53 -2.45
CA THR A 130 -3.92 -1.86 -1.17
C THR A 130 -4.49 -2.61 0.05
N THR A 131 -5.36 -3.60 -0.14
CA THR A 131 -6.04 -4.29 0.97
C THR A 131 -5.88 -5.82 1.00
N VAL A 132 -5.38 -6.44 -0.08
CA VAL A 132 -5.37 -7.90 -0.25
C VAL A 132 -4.53 -8.66 0.79
N ASP A 133 -3.40 -8.09 1.21
CA ASP A 133 -2.50 -8.69 2.19
C ASP A 133 -2.17 -7.67 3.29
N PRO A 134 -2.69 -7.82 4.52
CA PRO A 134 -2.45 -6.87 5.60
C PRO A 134 -0.99 -6.88 6.11
N ARG A 135 -0.14 -7.79 5.62
CA ARG A 135 1.30 -7.86 5.95
C ARG A 135 2.16 -7.06 4.96
N ILE A 136 1.57 -6.60 3.87
CA ILE A 136 2.22 -5.78 2.85
C ILE A 136 1.73 -4.34 3.04
N THR A 137 2.66 -3.41 3.12
CA THR A 137 2.33 -1.99 2.98
C THR A 137 2.37 -1.67 1.48
N MET A 138 1.20 -1.51 0.90
CA MET A 138 1.03 -1.08 -0.49
C MET A 138 0.17 0.17 -0.51
N GLU A 139 0.75 1.25 -1.02
CA GLU A 139 0.09 2.54 -1.15
C GLU A 139 0.20 3.00 -2.60
N ILE A 140 -0.94 3.37 -3.17
CA ILE A 140 -1.05 3.95 -4.50
C ILE A 140 -1.73 5.30 -4.31
N ALA A 141 -1.01 6.38 -4.58
CA ALA A 141 -1.52 7.73 -4.47
C ALA A 141 -1.52 8.40 -5.84
N ASN A 142 -2.60 9.12 -6.14
CA ASN A 142 -2.75 9.88 -7.38
C ASN A 142 -2.95 11.36 -7.05
N SER A 143 -2.46 12.25 -7.91
CA SER A 143 -2.76 13.67 -7.81
C SER A 143 -2.83 14.36 -9.17
N ILE A 144 -3.61 15.43 -9.21
CA ILE A 144 -3.73 16.36 -10.33
C ILE A 144 -3.48 17.77 -9.80
N TRP A 145 -2.39 18.37 -10.26
CA TRP A 145 -2.04 19.76 -9.97
C TRP A 145 -2.25 20.55 -11.25
N TYR A 146 -3.14 21.54 -11.25
CA TYR A 146 -3.42 22.34 -12.44
C TYR A 146 -3.17 23.82 -12.19
N ARG A 147 -2.91 24.57 -13.26
CA ARG A 147 -2.73 26.01 -13.17
C ARG A 147 -4.05 26.66 -12.78
N ASN A 148 -4.10 27.35 -11.65
CA ASN A 148 -5.33 27.90 -11.06
C ASN A 148 -6.06 28.94 -11.94
N THR A 149 -5.41 29.49 -12.96
CA THR A 149 -6.01 30.39 -13.95
C THR A 149 -6.67 29.64 -15.12
N PHE A 150 -6.48 28.33 -15.23
CA PHE A 150 -7.11 27.48 -16.22
C PHE A 150 -8.37 26.83 -15.62
N HIS A 151 -9.48 26.93 -16.34
CA HIS A 151 -10.72 26.28 -15.94
C HIS A 151 -10.70 24.81 -16.36
N VAL A 152 -10.73 23.90 -15.38
CA VAL A 152 -10.83 22.46 -15.60
C VAL A 152 -12.28 22.05 -15.38
N GLU A 153 -12.83 21.25 -16.31
CA GLU A 153 -14.19 20.73 -16.22
C GLU A 153 -14.39 19.88 -14.96
N ASP A 154 -15.45 20.19 -14.19
CA ASP A 154 -15.74 19.50 -12.93
C ASP A 154 -15.91 17.98 -13.13
N ALA A 155 -16.52 17.57 -14.23
CA ALA A 155 -16.72 16.15 -14.56
C ALA A 155 -15.39 15.38 -14.65
N PHE A 156 -14.33 16.01 -15.20
CA PHE A 156 -13.01 15.39 -15.28
C PHE A 156 -12.38 15.27 -13.88
N LEU A 157 -12.48 16.31 -13.07
CA LEU A 157 -11.96 16.29 -11.70
C LEU A 157 -12.69 15.26 -10.83
N ASP A 158 -14.01 15.14 -10.98
CA ASP A 158 -14.83 14.21 -10.20
C ASP A 158 -14.58 12.76 -10.58
N ILE A 159 -14.38 12.46 -11.87
CA ILE A 159 -13.96 11.11 -12.28
C ILE A 159 -12.63 10.74 -11.61
N ASN A 160 -11.65 11.65 -11.63
CA ASN A 160 -10.33 11.39 -11.06
C ASN A 160 -10.34 11.24 -9.54
N ARG A 161 -11.13 12.06 -8.83
CA ARG A 161 -11.35 11.89 -7.38
C ARG A 161 -12.00 10.54 -7.06
N ASN A 162 -13.06 10.19 -7.78
CA ASN A 162 -13.89 9.03 -7.43
C ASN A 162 -13.25 7.70 -7.82
N TYR A 163 -12.63 7.63 -9.00
CA TYR A 163 -12.11 6.36 -9.53
C TYR A 163 -10.63 6.14 -9.27
N TYR A 164 -9.85 7.21 -9.09
CA TYR A 164 -8.40 7.12 -8.91
C TYR A 164 -7.93 7.56 -7.52
N ASP A 165 -8.85 8.02 -6.66
CA ASP A 165 -8.52 8.64 -5.36
C ASP A 165 -7.51 9.79 -5.52
N ALA A 166 -7.69 10.57 -6.60
CA ALA A 166 -6.74 11.63 -6.95
C ALA A 166 -6.95 12.86 -6.06
N GLU A 167 -5.87 13.35 -5.44
CA GLU A 167 -5.85 14.67 -4.85
C GLU A 167 -5.81 15.72 -5.95
N VAL A 168 -6.79 16.62 -5.97
CA VAL A 168 -6.95 17.62 -7.04
C VAL A 168 -6.78 19.02 -6.47
N LYS A 169 -5.82 19.79 -6.99
CA LYS A 169 -5.60 21.17 -6.53
C LYS A 169 -5.12 22.12 -7.63
N GLY A 170 -5.73 23.30 -7.67
CA GLY A 170 -5.26 24.42 -8.48
C GLY A 170 -4.11 25.15 -7.79
N LEU A 171 -2.99 25.35 -8.48
CA LEU A 171 -1.79 26.04 -8.00
C LEU A 171 -1.43 27.23 -8.89
N ASP A 172 -0.77 28.22 -8.32
CA ASP A 172 -0.15 29.30 -9.10
C ASP A 172 1.23 28.86 -9.56
N PHE A 173 1.33 28.33 -10.78
CA PHE A 173 2.60 27.87 -11.33
C PHE A 173 3.64 28.97 -11.60
N SER A 174 3.26 30.25 -11.47
CA SER A 174 4.25 31.34 -11.48
C SER A 174 4.90 31.55 -10.10
N ASN A 175 4.32 30.99 -9.04
CA ASN A 175 4.85 31.05 -7.69
C ASN A 175 5.90 29.93 -7.49
N PRO A 176 7.18 30.26 -7.22
CA PRO A 176 8.22 29.26 -6.97
C PRO A 176 7.91 28.31 -5.80
N ALA A 177 7.03 28.69 -4.87
CA ALA A 177 6.63 27.82 -3.76
C ALA A 177 5.73 26.65 -4.20
N SER A 178 5.13 26.68 -5.40
CA SER A 178 4.26 25.60 -5.88
C SER A 178 5.00 24.28 -6.11
N ILE A 179 6.30 24.33 -6.44
CA ILE A 179 7.13 23.13 -6.57
C ILE A 179 7.18 22.34 -5.26
N ASN A 180 7.31 23.03 -4.12
CA ASN A 180 7.40 22.41 -2.80
C ASN A 180 6.08 21.73 -2.40
N ILE A 181 4.94 22.18 -2.93
CA ILE A 181 3.65 21.54 -2.69
C ILE A 181 3.60 20.18 -3.40
N ILE A 182 4.05 20.14 -4.66
CA ILE A 182 4.04 18.91 -5.46
C ILE A 182 5.07 17.91 -4.92
N ASN A 183 6.33 18.34 -4.75
CA ASN A 183 7.40 17.49 -4.21
C ASN A 183 7.09 17.03 -2.78
N GLY A 184 6.59 17.91 -1.91
CA GLY A 184 6.20 17.53 -0.55
C GLY A 184 5.08 16.48 -0.52
N TRP A 185 4.10 16.57 -1.42
CA TRP A 185 3.08 15.53 -1.55
C TRP A 185 3.69 14.19 -1.98
N VAL A 186 4.61 14.16 -2.95
CA VAL A 186 5.27 12.91 -3.38
C VAL A 186 6.16 12.33 -2.28
N ASP A 187 6.93 13.17 -1.59
CA ASP A 187 7.79 12.79 -0.47
C ASP A 187 6.96 12.10 0.63
N ASP A 188 5.85 12.70 1.02
CA ASP A 188 4.91 12.16 2.01
C ASP A 188 4.28 10.83 1.54
N LYS A 189 3.77 10.76 0.31
CA LYS A 189 3.11 9.56 -0.24
C LYS A 189 4.07 8.41 -0.55
N THR A 190 5.38 8.65 -0.53
CA THR A 190 6.40 7.64 -0.80
C THR A 190 7.25 7.30 0.42
N HIS A 191 6.84 7.72 1.62
CA HIS A 191 7.59 7.50 2.86
C HIS A 191 9.03 8.00 2.78
N HIS A 192 9.19 9.20 2.21
CA HIS A 192 10.46 9.87 1.96
C HIS A 192 11.44 9.12 1.05
N LYS A 193 10.92 8.25 0.18
CA LYS A 193 11.73 7.51 -0.81
C LYS A 193 11.91 8.26 -2.11
N ILE A 194 10.97 9.14 -2.45
CA ILE A 194 11.02 10.01 -3.62
C ILE A 194 10.82 11.44 -3.13
N PRO A 195 11.89 12.11 -2.66
CA PRO A 195 11.77 13.45 -2.06
C PRO A 195 11.43 14.52 -3.09
N GLU A 196 11.86 14.34 -4.34
CA GLU A 196 11.63 15.29 -5.44
C GLU A 196 11.28 14.51 -6.70
N ILE A 197 10.27 14.98 -7.42
CA ILE A 197 9.83 14.43 -8.73
C ILE A 197 9.97 15.45 -9.85
N ILE A 198 9.98 16.74 -9.52
CA ILE A 198 10.16 17.85 -10.46
C ILE A 198 11.19 18.83 -9.90
N ASP A 199 12.02 19.36 -10.78
CA ASP A 199 13.07 20.34 -10.45
C ASP A 199 12.61 21.79 -10.69
N ASP A 200 11.67 21.98 -11.61
CA ASP A 200 11.07 23.27 -11.94
C ASP A 200 9.60 23.13 -12.37
N ILE A 201 8.92 24.27 -12.47
CA ILE A 201 7.59 24.36 -13.08
C ILE A 201 7.64 25.50 -14.10
N ASP A 202 7.48 25.16 -15.39
CA ASP A 202 7.20 26.17 -16.41
C ASP A 202 5.83 26.81 -16.10
N PRO A 203 5.72 28.15 -15.92
CA PRO A 203 4.45 28.84 -15.69
C PRO A 203 3.39 28.63 -16.79
N MET A 204 3.83 28.20 -17.99
CA MET A 204 2.95 27.85 -19.10
C MET A 204 2.37 26.44 -19.01
N THR A 205 2.88 25.59 -18.12
CA THR A 205 2.31 24.27 -17.81
C THR A 205 0.85 24.42 -17.42
N ILE A 206 -0.01 23.53 -17.91
CA ILE A 206 -1.44 23.55 -17.59
C ILE A 206 -1.75 22.59 -16.43
N MET A 207 -1.15 21.40 -16.44
CA MET A 207 -1.52 20.34 -15.52
C MET A 207 -0.39 19.31 -15.37
N PHE A 208 -0.19 18.83 -14.16
CA PHE A 208 0.57 17.62 -13.83
C PHE A 208 -0.40 16.56 -13.35
N LEU A 209 -0.26 15.34 -13.85
CA LEU A 209 -0.92 14.15 -13.33
C LEU A 209 0.16 13.22 -12.81
N ILE A 210 0.13 12.93 -11.51
CA ILE A 210 1.20 12.21 -10.83
C ILE A 210 0.60 10.97 -10.17
N ASN A 211 1.26 9.84 -10.38
CA ASN A 211 1.04 8.63 -9.61
C ASN A 211 2.30 8.32 -8.78
N ALA A 212 2.11 8.02 -7.51
CA ALA A 212 3.16 7.57 -6.60
C ALA A 212 2.77 6.20 -6.03
N VAL A 213 3.68 5.22 -6.16
CA VAL A 213 3.50 3.88 -5.60
C VAL A 213 4.58 3.60 -4.57
N TYR A 214 4.16 3.16 -3.39
CA TYR A 214 5.03 2.61 -2.37
C TYR A 214 4.67 1.14 -2.13
N PHE A 215 5.69 0.28 -2.17
CA PHE A 215 5.56 -1.14 -1.92
C PHE A 215 6.61 -1.58 -0.89
N ASN A 216 6.14 -2.17 0.20
CA ASN A 216 6.97 -2.79 1.22
C ASN A 216 6.31 -4.06 1.73
N GLY A 217 6.74 -5.19 1.18
CA GLY A 217 6.26 -6.52 1.55
C GLY A 217 7.26 -7.27 2.40
N THR A 218 6.76 -8.06 3.37
CA THR A 218 7.59 -9.04 4.06
C THR A 218 7.48 -10.42 3.41
N TRP A 219 8.61 -11.08 3.20
CA TRP A 219 8.64 -12.47 2.73
C TRP A 219 7.76 -13.40 3.60
N LYS A 220 7.00 -14.30 2.95
CA LYS A 220 6.23 -15.34 3.64
C LYS A 220 7.13 -16.23 4.51
N TYR A 221 8.27 -16.62 3.97
CA TYR A 221 9.36 -17.28 4.69
C TYR A 221 10.55 -16.32 4.70
N ARG A 222 10.85 -15.76 5.88
CA ARG A 222 11.87 -14.73 6.03
C ARG A 222 13.26 -15.35 6.03
N PHE A 223 14.22 -14.65 5.42
CA PHE A 223 15.63 -14.97 5.55
C PHE A 223 16.09 -14.74 6.99
N ASP A 224 16.88 -15.66 7.53
CA ASP A 224 17.63 -15.43 8.76
C ASP A 224 18.82 -14.51 8.46
N LYS A 225 18.92 -13.40 9.19
CA LYS A 225 19.99 -12.41 9.01
C LYS A 225 21.37 -13.02 9.26
N GLU A 226 21.48 -13.99 10.17
CA GLU A 226 22.74 -14.69 10.47
C GLU A 226 23.27 -15.53 9.30
N ASN A 227 22.41 -15.84 8.34
CA ASN A 227 22.78 -16.54 7.11
C ASN A 227 23.15 -15.59 5.96
N THR A 228 23.00 -14.27 6.13
CA THR A 228 23.40 -13.28 5.12
C THR A 228 24.90 -13.04 5.22
N ARG A 229 25.60 -13.13 4.09
CA ARG A 229 27.07 -13.00 4.05
C ARG A 229 27.52 -12.25 2.80
N PRO A 230 28.63 -11.48 2.86
CA PRO A 230 29.23 -10.90 1.67
C PRO A 230 29.65 -12.00 0.69
N MET A 231 29.15 -11.93 -0.54
CA MET A 231 29.52 -12.82 -1.64
C MET A 231 29.70 -12.03 -2.94
N GLU A 232 30.44 -12.61 -3.89
CA GLU A 232 30.65 -12.01 -5.21
C GLU A 232 29.35 -11.97 -6.01
N PHE A 233 29.03 -10.78 -6.52
CA PHE A 233 28.00 -10.55 -7.54
C PHE A 233 28.68 -10.12 -8.83
N TYR A 234 28.36 -10.80 -9.93
CA TYR A 234 28.94 -10.56 -11.25
C TYR A 234 28.07 -9.53 -11.98
N VAL A 235 28.53 -8.28 -12.05
CA VAL A 235 27.85 -7.18 -12.78
C VAL A 235 28.00 -7.42 -14.28
N THR A 236 29.20 -7.79 -14.69
CA THR A 236 29.54 -8.29 -16.03
C THR A 236 30.44 -9.53 -15.86
N PRO A 237 30.73 -10.30 -16.92
CA PRO A 237 31.65 -11.45 -16.82
C PRO A 237 33.04 -11.09 -16.26
N ASP A 238 33.48 -9.85 -16.39
CA ASP A 238 34.79 -9.32 -15.99
C ASP A 238 34.75 -8.38 -14.77
N LYS A 239 33.56 -7.98 -14.29
CA LYS A 239 33.38 -7.06 -13.16
C LYS A 239 32.58 -7.69 -12.04
N THR A 240 33.19 -7.81 -10.86
CA THR A 240 32.53 -8.28 -9.65
C THR A 240 32.46 -7.19 -8.59
N ILE A 241 31.41 -7.26 -7.75
CA ILE A 241 31.26 -6.48 -6.52
C ILE A 241 30.96 -7.44 -5.36
N GLN A 242 31.19 -7.01 -4.12
CA GLN A 242 30.72 -7.71 -2.94
C GLN A 242 29.30 -7.25 -2.61
N ALA A 243 28.36 -8.19 -2.48
CA ALA A 243 26.98 -7.94 -2.10
C ALA A 243 26.61 -8.79 -0.88
N ASP A 244 25.75 -8.25 -0.01
CA ASP A 244 25.18 -8.99 1.11
C ASP A 244 24.16 -10.02 0.59
N MET A 245 24.63 -11.24 0.35
CA MET A 245 23.81 -12.28 -0.23
C MET A 245 23.01 -13.00 0.85
N MET A 246 21.69 -12.86 0.79
CA MET A 246 20.76 -13.57 1.66
C MET A 246 20.71 -15.06 1.30
N TYR A 247 20.59 -15.95 2.30
CA TYR A 247 20.51 -17.39 2.07
C TYR A 247 19.39 -18.04 2.90
N GLN A 248 18.63 -18.93 2.26
CA GLN A 248 17.69 -19.84 2.91
C GLN A 248 17.68 -21.17 2.16
N LYS A 249 17.34 -22.24 2.86
CA LYS A 249 17.04 -23.55 2.26
C LYS A 249 15.60 -23.90 2.60
N GLY A 250 14.77 -24.09 1.58
CA GLY A 250 13.41 -24.61 1.77
C GLY A 250 13.42 -26.10 2.07
N ASP A 251 12.37 -26.58 2.74
CA ASP A 251 12.06 -28.01 2.85
C ASP A 251 11.50 -28.56 1.54
#